data_AF-T0RTU7-F1
#
_entry.id   AF-T0RTU7-F1
#
_cell.length_a   1.000
_cell.length_b   1.000
_cell.length_c   1.000
_cell.angle_alpha   90.00
_cell.angle_beta   90.00
_cell.angle_gamma   90.00
#
_symmetry.space_group_name_H-M   'P 1'
#
loop_
_entity.id
_entity.type
_entity.pdbx_description
1 polymer ?
#
loop_
_entity_poly.entity_id
_entity_poly.type
_entity_poly.pdbx_seq_one_letter_code
_entity_poly.pdbx_strand_id
1 'polypeptide(L)'
;MFTQLFKKHHSKNKNNLVEFKKRIIELPENSWILEDRFIMASFKDLFERIPDQVAAKLLKDFPIAFLKASGRYACALSANDRFHIIILFPEVIKSLKGPRNYEGLAILAHELGHLYHEHSKKNIDPLLAQIEADLFACKLGLGHELQDFLLEGEESIEKRVRVAKITAYLLTKEH
;
A
#
# COMPACT_ATOMS: atom_id res chain seq x y z
N MET A 1 16.95 20.85 -5.87
CA MET A 1 18.06 19.93 -6.25
C MET A 1 17.85 18.59 -5.55
N PHE A 2 16.92 17.76 -6.03
CA PHE A 2 16.68 16.41 -5.51
C PHE A 2 16.19 15.49 -6.63
N THR A 3 17.13 14.93 -7.38
CA THR A 3 16.90 13.82 -8.31
C THR A 3 17.98 12.79 -8.06
N GLN A 4 17.80 11.95 -7.04
CA GLN A 4 18.45 10.64 -7.04
C GLN A 4 17.60 9.69 -7.88
N LEU A 5 17.88 9.73 -9.18
CA LEU A 5 17.56 8.66 -10.12
C LEU A 5 18.09 7.34 -9.54
N PHE A 6 17.20 6.36 -9.37
CA PHE A 6 17.57 4.99 -9.07
C PHE A 6 18.52 4.49 -10.17
N LYS A 7 19.83 4.54 -9.92
CA LYS A 7 20.81 3.84 -10.75
C LYS A 7 20.47 2.36 -10.71
N LYS A 8 20.22 1.78 -11.88
CA LYS A 8 20.08 0.33 -12.09
C LYS A 8 21.36 -0.37 -11.63
N HIS A 9 21.40 -0.76 -10.37
CA HIS A 9 22.27 -1.83 -9.93
C HIS A 9 21.62 -3.14 -10.38
N HIS A 10 22.16 -3.73 -11.46
CA HIS A 10 21.97 -5.14 -11.76
C HIS A 10 22.53 -5.96 -10.59
N SER A 11 21.67 -6.40 -9.68
CA SER A 11 22.05 -7.28 -8.56
C SER A 11 21.08 -8.45 -8.49
N LYS A 12 21.57 -9.61 -8.96
CA LYS A 12 21.37 -11.02 -8.54
C LYS A 12 20.15 -11.53 -7.75
N ASN A 13 19.08 -10.78 -7.54
CA ASN A 13 18.06 -11.12 -6.55
C ASN A 13 16.65 -11.28 -7.15
N LYS A 14 16.49 -12.07 -8.22
CA LYS A 14 15.19 -12.32 -8.89
C LYS A 14 14.12 -13.04 -8.03
N ASN A 15 14.31 -13.11 -6.71
CA ASN A 15 13.55 -13.97 -5.81
C ASN A 15 12.84 -13.22 -4.66
N ASN A 16 13.08 -11.92 -4.43
CA ASN A 16 12.43 -11.23 -3.31
C ASN A 16 10.94 -11.03 -3.57
N LEU A 17 10.55 -10.65 -4.79
CA LEU A 17 9.12 -10.53 -5.10
C LEU A 17 8.39 -11.88 -5.00
N VAL A 18 9.06 -12.97 -5.42
CA VAL A 18 8.50 -14.33 -5.31
C VAL A 18 8.33 -14.71 -3.83
N GLU A 19 9.35 -14.49 -3.01
CA GLU A 19 9.29 -14.77 -1.58
C GLU A 19 8.28 -13.87 -0.86
N PHE A 20 8.18 -12.60 -1.25
CA PHE A 20 7.18 -11.68 -0.72
C PHE A 20 5.76 -12.17 -1.01
N LYS A 21 5.47 -12.49 -2.29
CA LYS A 21 4.18 -13.07 -2.69
C LYS A 21 3.88 -14.32 -1.87
N LYS A 22 4.85 -15.23 -1.78
CA LYS A 22 4.73 -16.48 -1.04
C LYS A 22 4.40 -16.23 0.43
N ARG A 23 5.16 -15.37 1.11
CA ARG A 23 4.99 -15.04 2.53
C ARG A 23 3.65 -14.38 2.83
N ILE A 24 3.11 -13.57 1.91
CA ILE A 24 1.76 -13.02 2.06
C ILE A 24 0.70 -14.11 1.90
N ILE A 25 0.81 -14.94 0.86
CA ILE A 25 -0.23 -15.93 0.52
C ILE A 25 -0.27 -17.13 1.48
N GLU A 26 0.89 -17.58 1.96
CA GLU A 26 1.00 -18.73 2.87
C GLU A 26 0.73 -18.37 4.33
N LEU A 27 0.63 -17.09 4.66
CA LEU A 27 0.32 -16.65 6.02
C LEU A 27 -1.13 -17.02 6.38
N PRO A 28 -1.39 -17.81 7.45
CA PRO A 28 -2.73 -18.25 7.80
C PRO A 28 -3.74 -17.11 7.98
N GLU A 29 -3.30 -15.99 8.54
CA GLU A 29 -4.10 -14.78 8.72
C GLU A 29 -4.63 -14.19 7.40
N ASN A 30 -3.95 -14.50 6.28
CA ASN A 30 -4.29 -14.05 4.94
C ASN A 30 -5.07 -15.09 4.12
N SER A 31 -5.44 -16.24 4.71
CA SER A 31 -6.11 -17.35 4.00
C SER A 31 -7.35 -16.90 3.23
N TRP A 32 -8.08 -15.94 3.78
CA TRP A 32 -9.30 -15.37 3.18
C TRP A 32 -9.08 -14.70 1.83
N ILE A 33 -7.86 -14.27 1.51
CA ILE A 33 -7.50 -13.72 0.19
C ILE A 33 -7.66 -14.80 -0.88
N LEU A 34 -7.32 -16.05 -0.55
CA LEU A 34 -7.42 -17.19 -1.47
C LEU A 34 -8.85 -17.69 -1.66
N GLU A 35 -9.73 -17.44 -0.68
CA GLU A 35 -11.13 -17.88 -0.72
C GLU A 35 -11.97 -17.10 -1.75
N ASP A 36 -11.55 -15.89 -2.14
CA ASP A 36 -12.26 -15.05 -3.10
C ASP A 36 -11.39 -14.72 -4.31
N ARG A 37 -11.78 -15.24 -5.49
CA ARG A 37 -11.02 -15.09 -6.72
C ARG A 37 -10.80 -13.63 -7.15
N PHE A 38 -11.73 -12.73 -6.84
CA PHE A 38 -11.63 -11.33 -7.23
C PHE A 38 -10.66 -10.59 -6.32
N ILE A 39 -10.70 -10.88 -5.02
CA ILE A 39 -9.70 -10.37 -4.07
C ILE A 39 -8.31 -10.88 -4.48
N MET A 40 -8.17 -12.18 -4.76
CA MET A 40 -6.90 -12.75 -5.17
C MET A 40 -6.38 -12.12 -6.48
N ALA A 41 -7.26 -11.81 -7.43
CA ALA A 41 -6.88 -11.08 -8.65
C ALA A 41 -6.33 -9.70 -8.31
N SER A 42 -7.02 -8.93 -7.46
CA SER A 42 -6.55 -7.63 -6.99
C SER A 42 -5.19 -7.71 -6.28
N PHE A 43 -4.97 -8.70 -5.41
CA PHE A 43 -3.66 -8.90 -4.78
C PHE A 43 -2.56 -9.26 -5.79
N LYS A 44 -2.87 -10.07 -6.81
CA LYS A 44 -1.92 -10.34 -7.91
C LYS A 44 -1.54 -9.05 -8.64
N ASP A 45 -2.52 -8.23 -9.01
CA ASP A 45 -2.30 -6.93 -9.66
C ASP A 45 -1.41 -6.01 -8.80
N LEU A 46 -1.67 -5.96 -7.48
CA LEU A 46 -0.82 -5.23 -6.55
C LEU A 46 0.61 -5.75 -6.57
N PHE A 47 0.80 -7.07 -6.47
CA PHE A 47 2.14 -7.64 -6.43
C PHE A 47 2.92 -7.46 -7.74
N GLU A 48 2.25 -7.43 -8.89
CA GLU A 48 2.89 -7.16 -10.18
C GLU A 48 3.45 -5.74 -10.30
N ARG A 49 2.90 -4.80 -9.52
CA ARG A 49 3.37 -3.42 -9.46
C ARG A 49 4.56 -3.22 -8.54
N ILE A 50 4.80 -4.12 -7.59
CA ILE A 50 5.84 -3.97 -6.56
C ILE A 50 7.23 -4.29 -7.15
N PRO A 51 8.17 -3.32 -7.17
CA PRO A 51 9.54 -3.58 -7.58
C PRO A 51 10.24 -4.51 -6.59
N ASP A 52 11.18 -5.31 -7.08
CA ASP A 52 11.88 -6.31 -6.26
C ASP A 52 12.64 -5.69 -5.07
N GLN A 53 13.17 -4.46 -5.22
CA GLN A 53 13.80 -3.71 -4.13
C GLN A 53 12.82 -3.30 -3.03
N VAL A 54 11.57 -3.01 -3.39
CA VAL A 54 10.50 -2.71 -2.45
C VAL A 54 10.09 -3.97 -1.70
N ALA A 55 9.90 -5.08 -2.42
CA ALA A 55 9.63 -6.39 -1.83
C ALA A 55 10.73 -6.80 -0.84
N ALA A 56 12.01 -6.62 -1.22
CA ALA A 56 13.14 -6.92 -0.35
C ALA A 56 13.11 -6.12 0.96
N LYS A 57 12.67 -4.85 0.93
CA LYS A 57 12.54 -4.04 2.15
C LYS A 57 11.36 -4.52 3.01
N LEU A 58 10.20 -4.74 2.40
CA LEU A 58 9.01 -5.22 3.11
C LEU A 58 9.19 -6.63 3.72
N LEU A 59 10.13 -7.43 3.20
CA LEU A 59 10.48 -8.74 3.75
C LEU A 59 11.36 -8.71 5.00
N LYS A 60 12.08 -7.62 5.28
CA LYS A 60 13.11 -7.59 6.33
C LYS A 60 12.58 -7.77 7.74
N ASP A 61 11.36 -7.31 7.98
CA ASP A 61 10.75 -7.30 9.30
C ASP A 61 9.73 -8.45 9.45
N PHE A 62 8.63 -8.17 10.14
CA PHE A 62 7.56 -9.12 10.40
C PHE A 62 6.72 -9.40 9.15
N PRO A 63 6.08 -10.58 9.03
CA PRO A 63 5.12 -10.84 7.97
C PRO A 63 3.96 -9.84 8.02
N ILE A 64 3.34 -9.56 6.88
CA ILE A 64 2.22 -8.64 6.78
C ILE A 64 0.91 -9.44 6.78
N ALA A 65 0.10 -9.25 7.81
CA ALA A 65 -1.24 -9.79 7.95
C ALA A 65 -2.27 -8.74 7.52
N PHE A 66 -3.11 -9.10 6.55
CA PHE A 66 -4.27 -8.33 6.13
C PHE A 66 -5.49 -8.86 6.87
N LEU A 67 -6.02 -8.07 7.80
CA LEU A 67 -7.17 -8.48 8.60
C LEU A 67 -8.43 -7.79 8.07
N LYS A 68 -9.49 -8.57 7.81
CA LYS A 68 -10.82 -8.00 7.54
C LYS A 68 -11.36 -7.37 8.82
N ALA A 69 -11.72 -6.10 8.78
CA ALA A 69 -12.56 -5.54 9.83
C ALA A 69 -14.00 -6.03 9.62
N SER A 70 -14.55 -6.69 10.64
CA SER A 70 -15.93 -7.18 10.65
C SER A 70 -16.95 -6.15 11.18
N GLY A 71 -16.49 -4.99 11.68
CA GLY A 71 -17.33 -4.00 12.36
C GLY A 71 -17.39 -2.63 11.66
N ARG A 72 -18.52 -1.94 11.85
CA ARG A 72 -18.73 -0.51 11.50
C ARG A 72 -18.22 0.46 12.59
N TYR A 73 -17.96 -0.05 13.80
CA TYR A 73 -17.82 0.78 15.01
C TYR A 73 -16.47 0.64 15.73
N ALA A 74 -15.92 -0.57 15.87
CA ALA A 74 -14.64 -0.78 16.54
C ALA A 74 -13.95 -2.09 16.14
N CYS A 75 -12.62 -2.09 16.19
CA CYS A 75 -11.76 -3.28 16.10
C CYS A 75 -10.70 -3.14 17.21
N ALA A 76 -10.64 -4.10 18.13
CA ALA A 76 -9.57 -4.14 19.12
C ALA A 76 -8.44 -5.03 18.60
N LEU A 77 -7.24 -4.47 18.52
CA LEU A 77 -6.01 -5.22 18.25
C LEU A 77 -5.13 -5.14 19.50
N SER A 78 -4.69 -6.28 20.01
CA SER A 78 -3.63 -6.31 21.00
C SER A 78 -2.29 -5.96 20.34
N ALA A 79 -1.37 -5.36 21.12
CA ALA A 79 0.01 -5.18 20.67
C ALA A 79 0.57 -6.53 20.20
N ASN A 80 1.15 -6.52 19.01
CA ASN A 80 1.59 -7.69 18.27
C ASN A 80 3.06 -7.47 17.88
N ASP A 81 3.94 -8.35 18.36
CA ASP A 81 5.39 -8.39 18.08
C ASP A 81 5.75 -9.43 17.01
N ARG A 82 4.75 -9.99 16.33
CA ARG A 82 4.88 -11.08 15.36
C ARG A 82 4.53 -10.68 13.93
N PHE A 83 3.64 -9.70 13.71
CA PHE A 83 3.17 -9.28 12.38
C PHE A 83 3.03 -7.77 12.25
N HIS A 84 3.20 -7.27 11.03
CA HIS A 84 2.61 -6.00 10.60
C HIS A 84 1.14 -6.24 10.25
N ILE A 85 0.24 -5.42 10.77
CA ILE A 85 -1.19 -5.55 10.51
C ILE A 85 -1.64 -4.43 9.59
N ILE A 86 -2.31 -4.78 8.50
CA ILE A 86 -3.11 -3.88 7.68
C ILE A 86 -4.57 -4.29 7.86
N ILE A 87 -5.39 -3.38 8.39
CA ILE A 87 -6.82 -3.62 8.59
C ILE A 87 -7.58 -3.14 7.35
N LEU A 88 -8.41 -4.00 6.78
CA LEU A 88 -9.23 -3.69 5.62
C LEU A 88 -10.69 -3.58 6.02
N PHE A 89 -11.21 -2.36 5.92
CA PHE A 89 -12.62 -2.07 6.16
C PHE A 89 -13.51 -2.62 5.03
N PRO A 90 -14.80 -2.86 5.31
CA PRO A 90 -15.73 -3.45 4.33
C PRO A 90 -15.75 -2.74 2.97
N GLU A 91 -15.63 -1.41 2.95
CA GLU A 91 -15.65 -0.65 1.69
C GLU A 91 -14.38 -0.86 0.85
N VAL A 92 -13.21 -0.99 1.49
CA VAL A 92 -11.97 -1.34 0.78
C VAL A 92 -12.10 -2.76 0.21
N ILE A 93 -12.64 -3.70 0.99
CA ILE A 93 -12.88 -5.07 0.52
C ILE A 93 -13.85 -5.08 -0.66
N LYS A 94 -14.91 -4.27 -0.61
CA LYS A 94 -15.89 -4.13 -1.70
C LYS A 94 -15.23 -3.53 -2.96
N SER A 95 -14.41 -2.50 -2.80
CA SER A 95 -13.63 -1.89 -3.88
C SER A 95 -12.71 -2.92 -4.54
N LEU A 96 -11.98 -3.72 -3.75
CA LEU A 96 -11.10 -4.79 -4.23
C LEU A 96 -11.83 -5.92 -4.98
N LYS A 97 -13.14 -6.12 -4.76
CA LYS A 97 -13.96 -7.09 -5.50
C LYS A 97 -14.60 -6.52 -6.76
N GLY A 98 -14.67 -5.19 -6.86
CA GLY A 98 -15.40 -4.49 -7.91
C GLY A 98 -14.67 -4.48 -9.26
N PRO A 99 -15.37 -4.12 -10.34
CA PRO A 99 -14.77 -3.97 -11.68
C PRO A 99 -13.81 -2.77 -11.78
N ARG A 100 -13.83 -1.85 -10.80
CA ARG A 100 -12.88 -0.73 -10.64
C ARG A 100 -12.04 -0.93 -9.38
N ASN A 101 -11.35 -2.07 -9.30
CA ASN A 101 -10.57 -2.46 -8.12
C ASN A 101 -9.35 -1.55 -7.84
N TYR A 102 -8.91 -0.75 -8.81
CA TYR A 102 -7.71 0.07 -8.70
C TYR A 102 -7.73 1.08 -7.55
N GLU A 103 -8.90 1.58 -7.16
CA GLU A 103 -9.03 2.41 -5.96
C GLU A 103 -8.66 1.63 -4.69
N GLY A 104 -9.21 0.43 -4.52
CA GLY A 104 -8.83 -0.48 -3.43
C GLY A 104 -7.33 -0.84 -3.47
N LEU A 105 -6.76 -1.02 -4.67
CA LEU A 105 -5.32 -1.23 -4.84
C LEU A 105 -4.50 -0.02 -4.41
N ALA A 106 -4.95 1.19 -4.73
CA ALA A 106 -4.29 2.44 -4.37
C ALA A 106 -4.26 2.62 -2.84
N ILE A 107 -5.35 2.29 -2.15
CA ILE A 107 -5.41 2.27 -0.68
C ILE A 107 -4.44 1.23 -0.11
N LEU A 108 -4.43 0.00 -0.63
CA LEU A 108 -3.46 -1.02 -0.20
C LEU A 108 -2.01 -0.58 -0.42
N ALA A 109 -1.72 0.06 -1.55
CA ALA A 109 -0.40 0.59 -1.86
C ALA A 109 0.01 1.70 -0.89
N HIS A 110 -0.92 2.58 -0.51
CA HIS A 110 -0.70 3.60 0.51
C HIS A 110 -0.33 2.97 1.86
N GLU A 111 -1.07 1.96 2.32
CA GLU A 111 -0.77 1.25 3.58
C GLU A 111 0.60 0.53 3.54
N LEU A 112 0.93 -0.10 2.41
CA LEU A 112 2.27 -0.64 2.19
C LEU A 112 3.36 0.44 2.21
N GLY A 113 3.03 1.66 1.80
CA GLY A 113 3.90 2.83 1.93
C GLY A 113 4.23 3.15 3.38
N HIS A 114 3.25 3.12 4.28
CA HIS A 114 3.49 3.29 5.72
C HIS A 114 4.46 2.24 6.28
N LEU A 115 4.31 0.98 5.87
CA LEU A 115 5.22 -0.09 6.27
C LEU A 115 6.60 0.07 5.65
N TYR A 116 6.68 0.35 4.34
CA TYR A 116 7.94 0.54 3.62
C TYR A 116 8.75 1.71 4.22
N HIS A 117 8.09 2.78 4.63
CA HIS A 117 8.71 3.94 5.26
C HIS A 117 8.87 3.78 6.78
N GLU A 118 8.43 2.68 7.39
CA GLU A 118 8.53 2.40 8.82
C GLU A 118 7.93 3.53 9.69
N HIS A 119 6.83 4.13 9.23
CA HIS A 119 6.24 5.31 9.88
C HIS A 119 5.84 5.05 11.34
N SER A 120 5.43 3.83 11.69
CA SER A 120 5.10 3.47 13.08
C SER A 120 6.29 3.47 14.04
N LYS A 121 7.52 3.42 13.53
CA LYS A 121 8.77 3.43 14.31
C LYS A 121 9.42 4.83 14.35
N LYS A 122 8.90 5.79 13.58
CA LYS A 122 9.49 7.12 13.41
C LYS A 122 8.67 8.19 14.12
N ASN A 123 9.36 9.17 14.70
CA ASN A 123 8.72 10.41 15.12
C ASN A 123 8.66 11.37 13.92
N ILE A 124 7.69 11.15 13.03
CA ILE A 124 7.45 11.94 11.82
C ILE A 124 6.13 12.70 11.95
N ASP A 125 6.07 13.89 11.35
CA ASP A 125 4.82 14.64 11.23
C ASP A 125 3.75 13.77 10.51
N PRO A 126 2.52 13.66 11.05
CA PRO A 126 1.50 12.80 10.47
C PRO A 126 1.17 13.12 9.01
N LEU A 127 1.07 14.40 8.66
CA LEU A 127 0.79 14.83 7.30
C LEU A 127 1.94 14.47 6.36
N LEU A 128 3.20 14.65 6.79
CA LEU A 128 4.35 14.20 6.02
C LEU A 128 4.35 12.69 5.81
N ALA A 129 3.99 11.91 6.83
CA ALA A 129 3.90 10.45 6.73
C ALA A 129 2.84 10.02 5.69
N GLN A 130 1.69 10.69 5.69
CA GLN A 130 0.63 10.49 4.69
C GLN A 130 1.14 10.82 3.28
N ILE A 131 1.84 11.94 3.09
CA ILE A 131 2.43 12.32 1.81
C ILE A 131 3.47 11.30 1.34
N GLU A 132 4.34 10.79 2.21
CA GLU A 132 5.32 9.77 1.85
C GLU A 132 4.63 8.47 1.38
N ALA A 133 3.56 8.05 2.07
CA ALA A 133 2.74 6.90 1.69
C ALA A 133 2.00 7.10 0.36
N ASP A 134 1.42 8.30 0.14
CA ASP A 134 0.78 8.66 -1.13
C ASP A 134 1.75 8.61 -2.30
N LEU A 135 2.94 9.19 -2.13
CA LEU A 135 3.99 9.17 -3.15
C LEU A 135 4.54 7.77 -3.39
N PHE A 136 4.50 6.89 -2.38
CA PHE A 136 4.81 5.48 -2.56
C PHE A 136 3.77 4.81 -3.47
N ALA A 137 2.47 5.00 -3.24
CA ALA A 137 1.41 4.49 -4.12
C ALA A 137 1.54 5.04 -5.55
N CYS A 138 1.89 6.33 -5.69
CA CYS A 138 2.17 6.94 -6.99
C CYS A 138 3.33 6.27 -7.73
N LYS A 139 4.40 5.87 -7.02
CA LYS A 139 5.54 5.13 -7.60
C LYS A 139 5.15 3.74 -8.09
N LEU A 140 4.08 3.16 -7.54
CA LEU A 140 3.49 1.88 -8.00
C LEU A 140 2.47 2.07 -9.14
N GLY A 141 2.32 3.31 -9.65
CA GLY A 141 1.43 3.62 -10.76
C GLY A 141 -0.05 3.61 -10.39
N LEU A 142 -0.37 3.99 -9.14
CA LEU A 142 -1.74 4.06 -8.59
C LEU A 142 -2.09 5.49 -8.13
N GLY A 143 -1.41 6.49 -8.68
CA GLY A 143 -1.51 7.88 -8.22
C GLY A 143 -2.83 8.55 -8.60
N HIS A 144 -3.37 8.27 -9.79
CA HIS A 144 -4.65 8.84 -10.22
C HIS A 144 -5.79 8.28 -9.36
N GLU A 145 -5.80 6.97 -9.12
CA GLU A 145 -6.86 6.33 -8.36
C GLU A 145 -6.81 6.72 -6.87
N LEU A 146 -5.62 6.93 -6.32
CA LEU A 146 -5.48 7.50 -4.98
C LEU A 146 -5.97 8.95 -4.91
N GLN A 147 -5.68 9.74 -5.94
CA GLN A 147 -6.15 11.12 -6.02
C GLN A 147 -7.67 11.18 -6.08
N ASP A 148 -8.29 10.38 -6.94
CA ASP A 148 -9.75 10.30 -7.07
C ASP A 148 -10.39 9.90 -5.75
N PHE A 149 -9.86 8.86 -5.08
CA PHE A 149 -10.30 8.46 -3.74
C PHE A 149 -10.27 9.61 -2.72
N LEU A 150 -9.16 10.38 -2.69
CA LEU A 150 -9.05 11.51 -1.78
C LEU A 150 -10.06 12.61 -2.12
N LEU A 151 -10.29 12.88 -3.42
CA LEU A 151 -11.22 13.90 -3.90
C LEU A 151 -12.68 13.60 -3.52
N GLU A 152 -13.07 12.32 -3.43
CA GLU A 152 -14.41 11.91 -2.99
C GLU A 152 -14.63 12.08 -1.47
N GLY A 153 -13.56 12.10 -0.67
CA GLY A 153 -13.63 12.28 0.77
C GLY A 153 -13.99 13.70 1.23
N GLU A 154 -14.23 13.86 2.54
CA GLU A 154 -14.56 15.16 3.13
C GLU A 154 -13.43 16.20 2.96
N GLU A 155 -13.81 17.47 2.79
CA GLU A 155 -12.87 18.56 2.61
C GLU A 155 -12.06 18.87 3.87
N SER A 156 -10.73 18.88 3.74
CA SER A 156 -9.81 19.24 4.83
C SER A 156 -8.53 19.86 4.30
N ILE A 157 -7.78 20.57 5.17
CA ILE A 157 -6.46 21.12 4.81
C ILE A 157 -5.51 19.98 4.43
N GLU A 158 -5.50 18.90 5.21
CA GLU A 158 -4.69 17.71 4.94
C GLU A 158 -4.98 17.12 3.56
N LYS A 159 -6.26 16.88 3.23
CA LYS A 159 -6.68 16.40 1.91
C LYS A 159 -6.13 17.29 0.80
N ARG A 160 -6.31 18.61 0.90
CA ARG A 160 -5.83 19.55 -0.13
C ARG A 160 -4.32 19.48 -0.32
N VAL A 161 -3.56 19.38 0.77
CA VAL A 161 -2.10 19.26 0.68
C VAL A 161 -1.70 17.94 0.03
N ARG A 162 -2.29 16.81 0.44
CA ARG A 162 -2.03 15.49 -0.13
C ARG A 162 -2.34 15.44 -1.63
N VAL A 163 -3.54 15.88 -2.01
CA VAL A 163 -3.96 15.97 -3.42
C VAL A 163 -2.99 16.84 -4.21
N ALA A 164 -2.60 18.02 -3.71
CA ALA A 164 -1.65 18.89 -4.41
C ALA A 164 -0.28 18.23 -4.62
N LYS A 165 0.21 17.45 -3.65
CA LYS A 165 1.47 16.70 -3.78
C LYS A 165 1.37 15.56 -4.78
N ILE A 166 0.25 14.84 -4.81
CA ILE A 166 -0.01 13.80 -5.81
C ILE A 166 -0.08 14.43 -7.21
N THR A 167 -0.88 15.50 -7.39
CA THR A 167 -0.97 16.21 -8.68
C THR A 167 0.40 16.65 -9.17
N ALA A 168 1.19 17.27 -8.29
CA ALA A 168 2.53 17.72 -8.65
C ALA A 168 3.43 16.55 -9.09
N TYR A 169 3.36 15.41 -8.40
CA TYR A 169 4.12 14.22 -8.78
C TYR A 169 3.69 13.68 -10.15
N LEU A 170 2.38 13.56 -10.40
CA LEU A 170 1.85 13.05 -11.67
C LEU A 170 2.28 13.92 -12.86
N LEU A 171 2.16 15.25 -12.73
CA LEU A 171 2.60 16.19 -13.76
C LEU A 171 4.11 16.11 -14.07
N THR A 172 4.94 15.75 -13.09
CA THR A 172 6.40 15.59 -13.33
C THR A 172 6.78 14.28 -14.02
N LYS A 173 5.86 13.31 -14.07
CA LYS A 173 6.08 11.95 -14.62
C LYS A 173 5.56 11.77 -16.04
N GLU A 174 4.66 12.65 -16.49
CA GLU A 174 4.08 12.65 -17.85
C GLU A 174 5.00 13.31 -18.90
N HIS A 175 6.23 13.67 -18.52
CA HIS A 175 7.29 14.23 -19.38
C HIS A 175 8.58 13.40 -19.26
#